data_AF-A0A0X8X7M5-F1
#
_entry.id   AF-A0A0X8X7M5-F1
#
_cell.length_a   1.000
_cell.length_b   1.000
_cell.length_c   1.000
_cell.angle_alpha   90.00
_cell.angle_beta   90.00
_cell.angle_gamma   90.00
#
_symmetry.space_group_name_H-M   'P 1'
#
loop_
_entity.id
_entity.type
_entity.pdbx_description
1 polymer ?
#
loop_
_entity_poly.entity_id
_entity_poly.type
_entity_poly.pdbx_seq_one_letter_code
_entity_poly.pdbx_strand_id
1 'polypeptide(L)'
;MTGIVSRSRQEGRQEGRQEGRLEGRLEGEAQMLARMLEKRFGPLTEEQLERIRSADEDTLWAWSDRVFQANSIDEVLDSQS
;
A
#
# COMPACT_ATOMS: atom_id res chain seq x y z
N MET A 1 -34.80 -19.61 -17.01
CA MET A 1 -33.34 -19.82 -16.78
C MET A 1 -32.59 -18.48 -16.64
N THR A 2 -33.20 -17.47 -15.99
CA THR A 2 -32.75 -16.06 -16.05
C THR A 2 -32.19 -15.54 -14.72
N GLY A 3 -32.51 -16.22 -13.59
CA GLY A 3 -32.12 -15.78 -12.25
C GLY A 3 -30.66 -16.06 -11.87
N ILE A 4 -29.97 -16.98 -12.55
CA ILE A 4 -28.56 -17.32 -12.26
C ILE A 4 -27.62 -16.25 -12.85
N VAL A 5 -27.89 -15.80 -14.08
CA VAL A 5 -27.05 -14.83 -14.80
C VAL A 5 -27.04 -13.45 -14.13
N SER A 6 -28.16 -13.02 -13.55
CA SER A 6 -28.24 -11.73 -12.84
C SER A 6 -27.43 -11.72 -11.54
N ARG A 7 -27.41 -12.86 -10.82
CA ARG A 7 -26.67 -13.02 -9.57
C ARG A 7 -25.16 -13.00 -9.81
N SER A 8 -24.65 -13.79 -10.76
CA SER A 8 -23.22 -13.82 -11.10
C SER A 8 -22.68 -12.46 -11.56
N ARG A 9 -23.48 -11.69 -12.32
CA ARG A 9 -23.11 -10.31 -12.71
C ARG A 9 -23.13 -9.31 -11.55
N GLN A 10 -23.89 -9.58 -10.50
CA GLN A 10 -23.93 -8.72 -9.31
C GLN A 10 -22.77 -9.04 -8.36
N GLU A 11 -22.42 -10.32 -8.23
CA GLU A 11 -21.26 -10.79 -7.46
C GLU A 11 -19.96 -10.25 -8.06
N GLY A 12 -19.71 -10.43 -9.36
CA GLY A 12 -18.49 -9.90 -9.99
C GLY A 12 -18.36 -8.37 -9.91
N ARG A 13 -19.48 -7.63 -9.92
CA ARG A 13 -19.46 -6.16 -9.68
C ARG A 13 -19.20 -5.79 -8.22
N GLN A 14 -19.50 -6.67 -7.27
CA GLN A 14 -19.19 -6.46 -5.86
C GLN A 14 -17.74 -6.79 -5.56
N GLU A 15 -17.23 -7.89 -6.12
CA GLU A 15 -15.82 -8.31 -6.02
C GLU A 15 -14.90 -7.25 -6.61
N GLY A 16 -15.10 -6.83 -7.87
CA GLY A 16 -14.25 -5.80 -8.49
C GLY A 16 -14.29 -4.44 -7.77
N ARG A 17 -15.40 -4.09 -7.10
CA ARG A 17 -15.47 -2.89 -6.24
C ARG A 17 -14.77 -3.06 -4.89
N GLN A 18 -14.63 -4.27 -4.40
CA GLN A 18 -13.87 -4.56 -3.19
C GLN A 18 -12.37 -4.57 -3.50
N GLU A 19 -11.98 -5.27 -4.56
CA GLU A 19 -10.60 -5.30 -5.07
C GLU A 19 -10.09 -3.90 -5.39
N GLY A 20 -10.79 -3.12 -6.22
CA GLY A 20 -10.36 -1.76 -6.56
C GLY A 20 -10.32 -0.79 -5.37
N ARG A 21 -11.10 -1.04 -4.30
CA ARG A 21 -11.01 -0.25 -3.07
C ARG A 21 -9.81 -0.64 -2.22
N LEU A 22 -9.43 -1.92 -2.23
CA LEU A 22 -8.25 -2.41 -1.53
C LEU A 22 -6.97 -1.92 -2.24
N GLU A 23 -6.89 -2.11 -3.56
CA GLU A 23 -5.79 -1.61 -4.40
C GLU A 23 -5.61 -0.11 -4.23
N GLY A 24 -6.69 0.68 -4.36
CA GLY A 24 -6.62 2.13 -4.20
C GLY A 24 -6.23 2.58 -2.79
N ARG A 25 -6.52 1.78 -1.74
CA ARG A 25 -6.04 2.07 -0.39
C ARG A 25 -4.54 1.83 -0.29
N LEU A 26 -4.06 0.67 -0.73
CA LEU A 26 -2.63 0.30 -0.68
C LEU A 26 -1.78 1.29 -1.47
N GLU A 27 -2.22 1.66 -2.68
CA GLU A 27 -1.55 2.69 -3.48
C GLU A 27 -1.50 4.03 -2.75
N GLY A 28 -2.59 4.43 -2.08
CA GLY A 28 -2.66 5.66 -1.30
C GLY A 28 -1.74 5.65 -0.08
N GLU A 29 -1.68 4.53 0.65
CA GLU A 29 -0.80 4.35 1.81
C GLU A 29 0.67 4.37 1.39
N ALA A 30 1.04 3.65 0.33
CA ALA A 30 2.37 3.65 -0.25
C ALA A 30 2.82 5.06 -0.69
N GLN A 31 1.95 5.81 -1.40
CA GLN A 31 2.22 7.19 -1.82
C GLN A 31 2.41 8.12 -0.61
N MET A 32 1.59 7.96 0.43
CA MET A 32 1.68 8.77 1.63
C MET A 32 2.99 8.49 2.39
N LEU A 33 3.35 7.22 2.57
CA LEU A 33 4.60 6.83 3.20
C LEU A 33 5.81 7.38 2.44
N ALA A 34 5.83 7.23 1.10
CA ALA A 34 6.91 7.77 0.27
C ALA A 34 7.06 9.29 0.48
N ARG A 35 5.95 10.03 0.48
CA ARG A 35 5.96 11.48 0.74
C ARG A 35 6.49 11.83 2.13
N MET A 36 6.15 11.05 3.17
CA MET A 36 6.67 11.26 4.53
C MET A 36 8.18 11.03 4.60
N LEU A 37 8.67 9.97 3.97
CA LEU A 37 10.09 9.64 3.91
C LEU A 37 10.87 10.72 3.15
N GLU A 38 10.38 11.17 2.00
CA GLU A 38 11.01 12.25 1.24
C GLU A 38 11.07 13.56 2.04
N LYS A 39 10.00 13.88 2.76
CA LYS A 39 9.92 15.07 3.62
C LYS A 39 10.92 15.04 4.77
N ARG A 40 11.18 13.86 5.35
CA ARG A 40 12.02 13.72 6.55
C ARG A 40 13.49 13.51 6.22
N PHE A 41 13.77 12.66 5.24
CA PHE A 41 15.11 12.15 4.98
C PHE A 41 15.71 12.61 3.64
N GLY A 42 14.88 13.15 2.73
CA GLY A 42 15.30 13.52 1.39
C GLY A 42 14.90 12.48 0.33
N PRO A 43 15.33 12.66 -0.92
CA PRO A 43 14.81 11.93 -2.07
C PRO A 43 14.98 10.42 -1.93
N LEU A 44 13.95 9.66 -2.32
CA LEU A 44 13.98 8.20 -2.38
C LEU A 44 14.70 7.74 -3.65
N THR A 45 15.40 6.61 -3.56
CA THR A 45 15.89 5.90 -4.75
C THR A 45 14.74 5.14 -5.42
N GLU A 46 14.91 4.75 -6.69
CA GLU A 46 13.90 3.94 -7.39
C GLU A 46 13.67 2.60 -6.67
N GLU A 47 14.72 1.97 -6.14
CA GLU A 47 14.63 0.74 -5.37
C GLU A 47 13.76 0.91 -4.11
N GLN A 48 13.94 2.02 -3.38
CA GLN A 48 13.13 2.31 -2.20
C GLN A 48 11.67 2.56 -2.57
N LEU A 49 11.41 3.24 -3.69
CA LEU A 49 10.05 3.46 -4.20
C LEU A 49 9.37 2.15 -4.63
N GLU A 50 10.07 1.29 -5.36
CA GLU A 50 9.57 -0.04 -5.76
C GLU A 50 9.25 -0.90 -4.54
N ARG A 51 10.12 -0.86 -3.52
CA ARG A 51 9.90 -1.58 -2.26
C ARG A 51 8.66 -1.08 -1.51
N ILE A 52 8.44 0.24 -1.48
CA ILE A 52 7.23 0.84 -0.89
C ILE A 52 5.97 0.44 -1.67
N ARG A 53 6.00 0.48 -3.00
CA ARG A 53 4.83 0.15 -3.86
C ARG A 53 4.45 -1.32 -3.84
N SER A 54 5.39 -2.21 -3.54
CA SER A 54 5.18 -3.66 -3.51
C SER A 54 4.87 -4.22 -2.12
N ALA A 55 4.91 -3.39 -1.08
CA ALA A 55 4.60 -3.79 0.28
C ALA A 55 3.10 -4.04 0.49
N ASP A 56 2.78 -5.00 1.36
CA ASP A 56 1.42 -5.22 1.84
C ASP A 56 0.99 -4.18 2.88
N GLU A 57 -0.31 -4.19 3.23
CA GLU A 57 -0.92 -3.25 4.20
C GLU A 57 -0.13 -3.25 5.51
N ASP A 58 0.08 -4.42 6.11
CA ASP A 58 0.74 -4.56 7.41
C ASP A 58 2.16 -4.00 7.41
N THR A 59 2.92 -4.22 6.33
CA THR A 59 4.27 -3.68 6.15
C THR A 59 4.25 -2.14 6.02
N LEU A 60 3.31 -1.59 5.23
CA LEU A 60 3.15 -0.13 5.09
C LEU A 60 2.79 0.54 6.42
N TRP A 61 1.95 -0.10 7.23
CA TRP A 61 1.60 0.36 8.57
C TRP A 61 2.81 0.33 9.51
N ALA A 62 3.54 -0.78 9.56
CA ALA A 62 4.74 -0.91 10.39
C ALA A 62 5.81 0.13 10.02
N TRP A 63 6.02 0.37 8.72
CA TRP A 63 6.91 1.41 8.25
C TRP A 63 6.43 2.81 8.63
N SER A 64 5.13 3.09 8.52
CA SER A 64 4.54 4.37 8.91
C SER A 64 4.80 4.71 10.38
N ASP A 65 4.73 3.72 11.27
CA ASP A 65 5.08 3.91 12.69
C ASP A 65 6.58 4.16 12.91
N ARG A 66 7.43 3.48 12.13
CA ARG A 66 8.90 3.65 12.18
C ARG A 66 9.37 5.01 11.66
N VAL A 67 8.59 5.67 10.79
CA VAL A 67 8.91 7.02 10.26
C VAL A 67 9.21 8.02 11.37
N PHE A 68 8.65 7.88 12.57
CA PHE A 68 8.87 8.83 13.66
C PHE A 68 10.12 8.55 14.50
N GLN A 69 10.71 7.36 14.40
CA GLN A 69 11.76 6.88 15.31
C GLN A 69 13.08 6.58 14.59
N ALA A 70 13.02 6.14 13.33
CA ALA A 70 14.20 5.77 12.55
C ALA A 70 15.14 6.97 12.28
N ASN A 71 16.38 6.72 11.91
CA ASN A 71 17.37 7.75 11.57
C ASN A 71 17.68 7.82 10.07
N SER A 72 17.19 6.85 9.30
CA SER A 72 17.35 6.80 7.84
C SER A 72 16.14 6.13 7.16
N ILE A 73 16.06 6.29 5.84
CA ILE A 73 15.07 5.60 5.01
C ILE A 73 15.25 4.08 5.13
N ASP A 74 16.50 3.60 5.07
CA ASP A 74 16.80 2.17 5.13
C ASP A 74 16.40 1.54 6.47
N GLU A 75 16.50 2.28 7.58
CA GLU A 75 16.03 1.82 8.89
C GLU A 75 14.50 1.75 8.98
N VAL A 76 13.77 2.63 8.28
CA VAL A 76 12.31 2.50 8.16
C VAL A 76 11.96 1.25 7.36
N LEU A 77 12.58 1.09 6.18
CA LEU A 77 12.27 0.04 5.23
C LEU A 77 12.86 -1.33 5.61
N ASP A 78 13.59 -1.44 6.73
CA ASP A 78 14.14 -2.70 7.18
C ASP A 78 13.02 -3.71 7.50
N SER A 79 13.27 -4.97 7.13
CA SER A 79 12.32 -6.08 7.28
C SER A 79 12.38 -6.74 8.66
N GLN A 80 13.19 -6.21 9.58
CA GLN A 80 13.40 -6.78 10.91
C GLN A 80 12.45 -6.15 11.94
N SER A 81 11.21 -6.62 11.98
CA SER A 81 10.34 -6.85 13.16
C SER A 81 8.93 -7.13 12.69
#